data_AF-A0A1Z5TU52-F1
#
_entry.id   AF-A0A1Z5TU52-F1
#
_cell.length_a   1.000
_cell.length_b   1.000
_cell.length_c   1.000
_cell.angle_alpha   90.00
_cell.angle_beta   90.00
_cell.angle_gamma   90.00
#
_symmetry.space_group_name_H-M   'P 1'
#
loop_
_entity.id
_entity.type
_entity.pdbx_description
1 polymer ?
#
loop_
_entity_poly.entity_id
_entity_poly.type
_entity_poly.pdbx_seq_one_letter_code
_entity_poly.pdbx_strand_id
1 'polypeptide(L)' 'MQGEETSEMESAGKRPSRPPYGEQQKFFIAYMRIIKHKSWAQIGEEYAICFPEDTSPRSKGGLTSVYYRVRKEW' A
#
# COMPACT_ATOMS: atom_id res chain seq x y z
N MET A 1 11.38 5.34 -47.47
CA MET A 1 12.30 4.44 -46.75
C MET A 1 13.19 5.29 -45.86
N GLN A 2 13.45 4.79 -44.64
CA GLN A 2 14.42 5.29 -43.64
C GLN A 2 14.02 6.61 -42.96
N GLY A 3 14.01 6.75 -41.63
CA GLY A 3 14.38 5.86 -40.53
C GLY A 3 14.15 6.61 -39.22
N GLU A 4 13.74 5.87 -38.19
CA GLU A 4 13.50 6.32 -36.81
C GLU A 4 14.79 6.82 -36.13
N GLU A 5 14.66 7.81 -35.25
CA GLU A 5 15.53 7.87 -34.07
C GLU A 5 14.80 8.58 -32.92
N THR A 6 13.90 7.84 -32.25
CA THR A 6 13.42 8.22 -30.92
C THR A 6 14.48 7.83 -29.91
N SER A 7 15.21 8.83 -29.39
CA SER A 7 16.16 8.65 -28.30
C SER A 7 15.44 8.07 -27.08
N GLU A 8 15.75 6.82 -26.77
CA GLU A 8 15.49 6.17 -25.49
C GLU A 8 16.03 7.07 -24.36
N MET A 9 15.13 7.60 -23.52
CA MET A 9 15.48 8.02 -22.17
C MET A 9 15.00 6.95 -21.20
N GLU A 10 15.97 6.42 -20.49
CA GLU A 10 15.97 5.17 -19.77
C GLU A 10 14.84 5.01 -18.74
N SER A 11 14.31 3.80 -18.75
CA SER A 11 13.35 3.21 -17.83
C SER A 11 13.76 3.39 -16.37
N ALA A 12 13.22 4.43 -15.71
CA ALA A 12 13.04 4.40 -14.26
C ALA A 12 11.97 3.33 -13.97
N GLY A 13 12.43 2.09 -13.74
CA GLY A 13 11.62 0.89 -13.60
C GLY A 13 10.27 1.15 -12.94
N LYS A 14 9.20 1.05 -13.74
CA LYS A 14 7.82 1.28 -13.31
C LYS A 14 7.52 0.22 -12.25
N ARG A 15 7.60 0.59 -10.97
CA ARG A 15 7.28 -0.30 -9.86
C ARG A 15 5.92 -0.95 -10.14
N PRO A 16 5.79 -2.28 -10.05
CA PRO A 16 4.53 -2.95 -10.34
C PRO A 16 3.43 -2.27 -9.51
N SER A 17 2.35 -1.86 -10.20
CA SER A 17 1.23 -1.17 -9.57
C SER A 17 0.59 -2.12 -8.57
N ARG A 18 0.83 -1.88 -7.28
CA ARG A 18 0.16 -2.63 -6.23
C ARG A 18 -1.32 -2.25 -6.21
N PRO A 19 -2.25 -3.19 -6.00
CA PRO A 19 -3.65 -2.86 -5.82
C PRO A 19 -3.80 -1.79 -4.73
N PRO A 20 -4.58 -0.73 -4.99
CA PRO A 20 -4.85 0.30 -3.98
C PRO A 20 -5.58 -0.32 -2.79
N TYR A 21 -5.44 0.29 -1.62
CA TYR A 21 -6.17 -0.16 -0.44
C TYR A 21 -7.66 0.16 -0.60
N GLY A 22 -8.51 -0.86 -0.44
CA GLY A 22 -9.95 -0.70 -0.37
C GLY A 22 -10.40 0.00 0.92
N GLU A 23 -11.65 0.45 0.97
CA GLU A 23 -12.20 1.15 2.15
C GLU A 23 -12.15 0.31 3.42
N GLN A 24 -12.49 -0.98 3.33
CA GLN A 24 -12.44 -1.89 4.47
C GLN A 24 -11.01 -2.05 5.03
N GLN A 25 -10.01 -2.10 4.15
CA GLN A 25 -8.60 -2.19 4.55
C GLN A 25 -8.13 -0.88 5.20
N LYS A 26 -8.52 0.27 4.65
CA LYS A 26 -8.25 1.60 5.25
C LYS A 26 -8.86 1.71 6.64
N PHE A 27 -10.13 1.32 6.77
CA PHE A 27 -10.86 1.30 8.05
C PHE A 27 -10.17 0.38 9.06
N PHE A 28 -9.82 -0.85 8.67
CA PHE A 28 -9.11 -1.78 9.52
C PHE A 28 -7.81 -1.19 10.07
N ILE A 29 -6.98 -0.60 9.20
CA ILE A 29 -5.70 0.01 9.61
C ILE A 29 -5.93 1.15 10.62
N ALA A 30 -6.91 2.02 10.36
CA ALA A 30 -7.23 3.14 11.26
C ALA A 30 -7.78 2.64 12.62
N TYR A 31 -8.74 1.71 12.59
CA TYR A 31 -9.35 1.10 13.77
C TYR A 31 -8.30 0.42 14.67
N MET A 32 -7.45 -0.40 14.07
CA MET A 32 -6.42 -1.14 14.80
C MET A 32 -5.39 -0.21 15.44
N ARG A 33 -5.05 0.89 14.76
CA ARG A 33 -4.08 1.86 15.28
C ARG A 33 -4.66 2.77 16.35
N ILE A 34 -5.88 3.28 16.16
CA ILE A 34 -6.49 4.31 17.02
C ILE A 34 -7.25 3.68 18.19
N ILE A 35 -8.08 2.67 17.93
CA ILE A 35 -8.99 2.09 18.93
C ILE A 35 -8.35 0.91 19.64
N LYS A 36 -7.66 0.02 18.91
CA LYS A 36 -7.00 -1.15 19.52
C LYS A 36 -5.58 -0.88 19.99
N HIS A 37 -5.04 0.32 19.72
CA HIS A 37 -3.68 0.75 20.09
C HIS A 37 -2.57 -0.24 19.70
N LYS A 38 -2.75 -0.99 18.61
CA LYS A 38 -1.77 -1.98 18.17
C LYS A 38 -0.52 -1.33 17.57
N SER A 39 0.59 -2.03 17.68
CA SER A 39 1.84 -1.67 17.00
C SER A 39 1.76 -2.01 15.50
N TRP A 40 2.59 -1.38 14.67
CA TRP A 40 2.60 -1.68 13.23
C TRP A 40 2.96 -3.11 12.88
N ALA A 41 3.76 -3.79 13.71
CA ALA A 41 4.08 -5.20 13.52
C ALA A 41 2.83 -6.07 13.70
N GLN A 42 2.13 -5.90 14.82
CA GLN A 42 0.87 -6.61 15.10
C GLN A 42 -0.21 -6.31 14.06
N ILE A 43 -0.34 -5.05 13.61
CA ILE A 43 -1.28 -4.69 12.56
C ILE A 43 -0.95 -5.43 11.26
N GLY A 44 0.33 -5.58 10.91
CA GLY A 44 0.74 -6.33 9.71
C GLY A 44 0.41 -7.82 9.79
N GLU A 45 0.64 -8.43 10.94
CA GLU A 45 0.27 -9.83 11.22
C GLU A 45 -1.24 -10.04 11.12
N GLU A 46 -2.02 -9.22 11.82
CA GLU A 46 -3.49 -9.32 11.82
C GLU A 46 -4.09 -8.97 10.44
N TYR A 47 -3.48 -8.03 9.71
CA TYR A 47 -3.91 -7.70 8.34
C TYR A 47 -3.77 -8.90 7.39
N ALA A 48 -2.66 -9.64 7.48
CA ALA A 48 -2.45 -10.82 6.63
C ALA A 48 -3.48 -11.93 6.91
N ILE A 49 -3.96 -12.02 8.16
CA ILE A 49 -5.02 -12.96 8.54
C ILE A 49 -6.39 -12.50 8.04
N CYS A 50 -6.71 -11.21 8.19
CA CYS A 50 -8.02 -10.66 7.82
C CYS A 50 -8.21 -10.47 6.31
N PHE A 51 -7.12 -10.27 5.55
CA PHE A 51 -7.16 -10.02 4.11
C PHE A 51 -6.24 -10.99 3.35
N PRO A 52 -6.52 -12.31 3.37
CA PRO A 52 -5.66 -13.33 2.75
C PRO A 52 -5.61 -13.22 1.22
N GLU A 53 -6.65 -12.64 0.60
CA GLU A 53 -6.74 -12.38 -0.83
C GLU A 53 -5.78 -11.27 -1.32
N ASP A 54 -5.22 -10.48 -0.40
CA ASP A 54 -4.19 -9.48 -0.73
C ASP A 54 -2.85 -10.21 -0.92
N THR A 55 -2.57 -10.58 -2.16
CA THR A 55 -1.41 -11.42 -2.56
C THR A 55 -0.03 -10.83 -2.23
N SER A 56 0.03 -9.58 -1.75
CA SER A 56 1.28 -8.95 -1.30
C SER A 56 1.21 -8.65 0.20
N PRO A 57 2.12 -9.24 1.00
CA PRO A 57 2.33 -8.81 2.39
C PRO A 57 2.54 -7.30 2.45
N ARG A 58 1.73 -6.61 3.25
CA ARG A 58 1.82 -5.16 3.40
C ARG A 58 2.92 -4.83 4.40
N SER A 59 4.01 -4.24 3.90
CA SER A 59 5.09 -3.75 4.75
C SER A 59 4.60 -2.69 5.75
N LYS A 60 5.32 -2.53 6.86
CA LYS A 60 5.13 -1.43 7.81
C LYS A 60 4.97 -0.07 7.11
N GLY A 61 5.83 0.23 6.13
CA GLY A 61 5.78 1.48 5.37
C GLY A 61 4.49 1.68 4.57
N GLY A 62 3.91 0.59 4.04
CA GLY A 62 2.62 0.62 3.36
C GLY A 62 1.49 0.97 4.32
N LEU A 63 1.41 0.25 5.44
CA LEU A 63 0.38 0.45 6.46
C LEU A 63 0.45 1.86 7.07
N THR A 64 1.65 2.35 7.39
CA THR A 64 1.84 3.72 7.92
C THR A 64 1.43 4.77 6.91
N SER A 65 1.78 4.59 5.63
CA SER A 65 1.43 5.56 4.58
C SER A 65 -0.07 5.67 4.39
N VAL A 66 -0.79 4.54 4.41
CA VAL A 66 -2.26 4.54 4.33
C VAL A 66 -2.87 5.25 5.52
N TYR A 67 -2.42 4.90 6.74
CA TYR A 67 -2.91 5.51 7.95
C TYR A 67 -2.79 7.04 7.94
N TYR A 68 -1.64 7.58 7.54
CA TYR A 68 -1.46 9.04 7.49
C TYR A 68 -2.26 9.73 6.37
N ARG A 69 -2.54 9.03 5.26
CA ARG A 69 -3.44 9.55 4.22
C ARG A 69 -4.88 9.61 4.71
N VAL A 70 -5.38 8.52 5.29
CA VAL A 70 -6.74 8.46 5.87
C VAL A 70 -6.90 9.53 6.95
N ARG A 71 -5.92 9.69 7.84
CA ARG A 71 -5.95 10.70 8.91
C ARG A 71 -5.86 12.15 8.41
N LYS A 72 -5.42 12.38 7.17
CA LYS A 72 -5.42 13.72 6.57
C LYS A 72 -6.78 14.07 5.96
N GLU A 73 -7.54 13.05 5.56
CA GLU A 73 -8.86 13.20 4.93
C GLU A 73 -10.00 13.36 5.96
N TRP A 74 -9.75 13.06 7.24
CA TRP A 74 -10.66 13.21 8.37
C TRP A 74 -10.23 14.35 9.30
#